data_AF-A0A557SZ05-F1
#
_entry.id   AF-A0A557SZ05-F1
#
_cell.length_a   1.000
_cell.length_b   1.000
_cell.length_c   1.000
_cell.angle_alpha   90.00
_cell.angle_beta   90.00
_cell.angle_gamma   90.00
#
_symmetry.space_group_name_H-M   'P 1'
#
loop_
_entity.id
_entity.type
_entity.pdbx_description
1 polymer ?
#
loop_
_entity_poly.entity_id
_entity_poly.type
_entity_poly.pdbx_seq_one_letter_code
_entity_poly.pdbx_strand_id
1 'polypeptide(L)' 'MTKTINCREAGFDCDYVVKGETEEEVLKNIMEHAKKDHNIKDEGLTPEMKEK' A
#
# COMPACT_ATOMS: atom_id res chain seq x y z
N MET A 1 -0.92 -15.54 10.47
CA MET A 1 -1.33 -14.23 11.02
C MET A 1 -1.67 -13.35 9.84
N THR A 2 -2.91 -12.89 9.71
CA THR A 2 -3.32 -12.02 8.60
C THR A 2 -2.74 -10.63 8.84
N LYS A 3 -2.05 -10.08 7.84
CA LYS A 3 -1.47 -8.73 7.87
C LYS A 3 -2.42 -7.75 7.17
N THR A 4 -2.52 -6.55 7.72
CA THR A 4 -3.38 -5.50 7.18
C THR A 4 -2.65 -4.18 7.15
N ILE A 5 -2.78 -3.42 6.05
CA ILE A 5 -2.23 -2.07 5.93
C ILE A 5 -3.36 -1.13 5.57
N ASN A 6 -3.53 -0.07 6.35
CA ASN A 6 -4.44 1.02 6.02
C ASN A 6 -3.70 2.06 5.17
N CYS A 7 -4.31 2.54 4.09
CA CYS A 7 -3.71 3.58 3.26
C CYS A 7 -3.44 4.87 4.07
N ARG A 8 -4.28 5.16 5.07
CA ARG A 8 -4.07 6.21 6.06
C ARG A 8 -2.77 6.05 6.86
N GLU A 9 -2.39 4.83 7.22
CA GLU A 9 -1.11 4.56 7.89
C GLU A 9 0.08 4.75 6.96
N ALA A 10 -0.10 4.55 5.65
CA ALA A 10 0.90 4.83 4.63
C ALA A 10 1.01 6.33 4.27
N GLY A 11 0.25 7.20 4.95
CA GLY A 11 0.29 8.65 4.72
C GLY A 11 -0.66 9.17 3.63
N PHE A 12 -1.56 8.33 3.12
CA PHE A 12 -2.58 8.73 2.16
C PHE A 12 -3.88 9.09 2.85
N ASP A 13 -4.58 10.13 2.39
CA ASP A 13 -5.95 10.40 2.88
C ASP A 13 -6.95 9.45 2.19
N CYS A 14 -6.84 8.16 2.55
CA CYS A 14 -7.65 7.07 2.02
C CYS A 14 -7.95 6.06 3.13
N ASP A 15 -9.23 5.72 3.31
CA ASP A 15 -9.71 4.76 4.31
C ASP A 15 -9.74 3.31 3.78
N TYR A 16 -9.09 3.04 2.66
CA TYR A 16 -8.96 1.69 2.13
C TYR A 16 -8.02 0.85 3.02
N VAL A 17 -8.47 -0.37 3.34
CA VAL A 17 -7.76 -1.31 4.19
C VAL A 17 -7.41 -2.55 3.39
N VAL A 18 -6.12 -2.72 3.13
CA VAL A 18 -5.60 -3.88 2.43
C VAL A 18 -5.37 -5.00 3.43
N LYS A 19 -5.79 -6.22 3.08
CA LYS A 19 -5.58 -7.43 3.89
C LYS A 19 -4.86 -8.48 3.06
N GLY A 20 -3.98 -9.24 3.69
CA GLY A 20 -3.25 -10.32 3.04
C GLY A 20 -2.57 -11.25 4.03
N GLU A 21 -2.18 -12.43 3.57
CA GLU A 21 -1.57 -13.44 4.44
C GLU A 21 -0.06 -13.21 4.63
N THR A 22 0.59 -12.56 3.67
CA THR A 22 2.02 -12.24 3.66
C THR A 22 2.27 -10.75 3.38
N GLU A 23 3.46 -10.25 3.75
CA GLU A 23 3.82 -8.85 3.47
C GLU A 23 3.81 -8.54 1.96
N GLU A 24 4.36 -9.46 1.16
CA GLU A 24 4.37 -9.32 -0.30
C GLU A 24 2.96 -9.20 -0.88
N GLU A 25 2.00 -9.99 -0.39
CA GLU A 25 0.63 -9.97 -0.87
C GLU A 25 -0.06 -8.64 -0.52
N VAL A 26 0.13 -8.16 0.71
CA VAL A 26 -0.40 -6.86 1.14
C VAL A 26 0.24 -5.72 0.34
N LEU A 27 1.55 -5.75 0.13
CA LEU A 27 2.29 -4.75 -0.65
C LEU A 27 1.86 -4.73 -2.12
N LYS A 28 1.63 -5.89 -2.73
CA LYS A 28 1.12 -5.98 -4.10
C LYS A 28 -0.29 -5.38 -4.21
N ASN A 29 -1.18 -5.75 -3.28
CA ASN A 29 -2.55 -5.26 -3.28
C ASN A 29 -2.64 -3.75 -3.03
N ILE A 30 -1.83 -3.20 -2.12
CA ILE A 30 -1.82 -1.75 -1.86
C ILE A 30 -1.24 -0.96 -3.03
N MET A 31 -0.21 -1.49 -3.72
CA MET A 31 0.31 -0.87 -4.94
C MET A 31 -0.71 -0.87 -6.07
N GLU A 32 -1.46 -1.96 -6.27
CA GLU A 32 -2.53 -2.00 -7.27
C GLU A 32 -3.63 -0.99 -6.99
N HIS A 33 -4.05 -0.86 -5.72
CA HIS A 33 -5.03 0.13 -5.31
C HIS A 33 -4.50 1.56 -5.51
N ALA A 34 -3.29 1.86 -5.06
CA ALA A 34 -2.67 3.17 -5.23
C ALA A 34 -2.55 3.58 -6.72
N LYS A 35 -2.22 2.64 -7.60
CA LYS A 35 -2.15 2.87 -9.06
C LYS A 35 -3.53 3.09 -9.69
N LYS A 36 -4.55 2.33 -9.28
CA LYS A 36 -5.89 2.38 -9.89
C LYS A 36 -6.74 3.54 -9.37
N ASP A 37 -6.89 3.66 -8.06
CA ASP A 37 -7.77 4.65 -7.42
C ASP A 37 -7.11 6.02 -7.32
N HIS A 38 -5.79 6.06 -7.10
CA HIS A 38 -5.07 7.31 -6.85
C HIS A 38 -4.13 7.71 -8.00
N ASN A 39 -4.07 6.92 -9.08
CA ASN A 39 -3.17 7.17 -10.23
C ASN A 39 -1.71 7.42 -9.80
N ILE A 40 -1.29 6.82 -8.68
CA ILE A 40 0.06 6.98 -8.17
C ILE A 40 1.00 6.22 -9.08
N LYS A 41 1.87 6.96 -9.74
CA LYS A 41 2.97 6.40 -10.53
C LYS A 41 4.04 5.89 -9.57
N ASP A 42 4.83 4.90 -9.99
CA ASP A 42 5.92 4.31 -9.21
C ASP A 42 6.93 5.33 -8.64
N GLU A 43 6.94 6.57 -9.15
CA GLU A 43 7.74 7.71 -8.68
C GLU A 43 7.16 8.42 -7.43
N GLY A 44 5.87 8.24 -7.11
CA GLY A 44 5.19 8.85 -5.96
C GLY A 44 5.13 7.95 -4.71
N LEU A 45 5.52 6.68 -4.83
CA LEU A 45 5.82 5.82 -3.69
C LEU A 45 7.19 6.23 -3.18
N THR A 46 7.21 7.03 -2.12
CA THR A 46 8.45 7.50 -1.51
C THR A 46 9.37 6.32 -1.16
N PRO A 47 10.70 6.49 -1.28
CA PRO A 47 11.68 5.42 -1.07
C PRO A 47 11.66 4.81 0.34
N GLU A 48 10.94 5.41 1.29
CA GLU A 48 10.73 4.87 2.65
C GLU A 48 10.01 3.51 2.66
N MET A 49 9.30 3.13 1.60
CA MET A 49 8.69 1.78 1.49
C MET A 49 9.65 0.70 0.97
N LYS A 50 10.87 1.08 0.51
CA LYS A 50 11.88 0.16 -0.05
C LYS A 50 12.98 -0.23 0.94
N GLU A 51 13.02 0.35 2.14
CA GLU A 51 14.08 0.05 3.11
C GLU A 51 13.51 -0.29 4.49
N LYS A 52 13.33 -1.59 4.72
CA LYS A 52 13.76 -2.24 5.96
C LYS A 52 14.18 -3.68 5.70
#